data_AF-A0A1B9GG01-F1
#
_entry.id   AF-A0A1B9GG01-F1
#
_cell.length_a   1.000
_cell.length_b   1.000
_cell.length_c   1.000
_cell.angle_alpha   90.00
_cell.angle_beta   90.00
_cell.angle_gamma   90.00
#
_symmetry.space_group_name_H-M   'P 1'
#
loop_
_entity.id
_entity.type
_entity.pdbx_description
1 polymer ?
#
loop_
_entity_poly.entity_id
_entity_poly.type
_entity_poly.pdbx_seq_one_letter_code
_entity_poly.pdbx_strand_id
1 'polypeptide(L)'
;MTLKRSATSTSSETPNKKLKVEVFTINDTNRDYQDPKADITLVSSDGLRFKVHSYVLKTAGKEIELTDKLIERSPVLSLFLYLCHGKPMSFPSEDTTLVLYNDLIKFAHKYDSPRVLETLTTSVYRWHHEENLSLWIVLHLGLTLQKPKLVAFAIRYSMHSSWHIKEKATEEEKVKARNPVGTVGNVAGVSWLDFSAWSLSTFKNVPTDYMFALLRAYKHGGDDPEKVADGFLQIMKEMGE
;
A
#
# COMPACT_ATOMS: atom_id res chain seq x y z
N MET A 1 13.96 -31.97 -5.69
CA MET A 1 12.82 -32.12 -6.62
C MET A 1 13.39 -32.21 -8.03
N THR A 2 13.27 -33.38 -8.65
CA THR A 2 14.14 -33.83 -9.75
C THR A 2 13.54 -33.47 -11.10
N LEU A 3 14.21 -32.63 -11.88
CA LEU A 3 13.78 -32.22 -13.22
C LEU A 3 14.23 -33.26 -14.27
N LYS A 4 13.26 -33.91 -14.93
CA LYS A 4 13.49 -34.79 -16.08
C LYS A 4 13.85 -33.95 -17.32
N ARG A 5 15.03 -34.20 -17.89
CA ARG A 5 15.39 -33.81 -19.26
C ARG A 5 14.82 -34.85 -20.23
N SER A 6 14.25 -34.38 -21.33
CA SER A 6 14.04 -35.20 -22.53
C SER A 6 14.62 -34.43 -23.71
N ALA A 7 15.50 -35.10 -24.45
CA ALA A 7 16.04 -34.65 -25.72
C ALA A 7 15.62 -35.66 -26.78
N THR A 8 14.86 -35.22 -27.79
CA THR A 8 14.86 -35.86 -29.11
C THR A 8 14.54 -34.81 -30.16
N SER A 9 15.47 -34.67 -31.10
CA SER A 9 15.36 -33.90 -32.34
C SER A 9 14.59 -34.70 -33.40
N THR A 10 13.65 -34.07 -34.09
CA THR A 10 13.21 -34.49 -35.42
C THR A 10 12.87 -33.26 -36.24
N SER A 11 13.59 -33.12 -37.35
CA SER A 11 13.43 -32.12 -38.39
C SER A 11 12.17 -32.40 -39.21
N SER A 12 11.29 -31.40 -39.32
CA SER A 12 10.39 -31.28 -40.46
C SER A 12 10.15 -29.81 -40.77
N GLU A 13 10.54 -29.42 -41.97
CA GLU A 13 10.28 -28.12 -42.58
C GLU A 13 8.80 -27.95 -42.86
N THR A 14 8.19 -26.86 -42.37
CA THR A 14 7.00 -26.22 -42.98
C THR A 14 6.73 -24.84 -42.32
N PRO A 15 5.94 -23.99 -42.97
CA PRO A 15 6.35 -22.71 -43.53
C PRO A 15 6.37 -21.56 -42.52
N ASN A 16 7.17 -20.53 -42.83
CA ASN A 16 7.24 -19.21 -42.18
C ASN A 16 5.91 -18.76 -41.53
N LYS A 17 5.69 -19.13 -40.27
CA LYS A 17 4.82 -18.38 -39.36
C LYS A 17 5.49 -17.03 -39.20
N LYS A 18 4.94 -16.01 -39.85
CA LYS A 18 5.16 -14.62 -39.45
C LYS A 18 4.95 -14.58 -37.94
N LEU A 19 6.04 -14.45 -37.19
CA LEU A 19 6.00 -14.10 -35.78
C LEU A 19 5.11 -12.87 -35.72
N LYS A 20 3.91 -13.01 -35.14
CA LYS A 20 3.14 -11.84 -34.72
C LYS A 20 4.08 -11.11 -33.80
N VAL A 21 4.65 -10.00 -34.29
CA VAL A 21 5.31 -9.04 -33.42
C VAL A 21 4.20 -8.58 -32.50
N GLU A 22 4.18 -9.11 -31.27
CA GLU A 22 3.32 -8.55 -30.23
C GLU A 22 3.70 -7.09 -30.11
N VAL A 23 2.80 -6.22 -30.56
CA VAL A 23 2.95 -4.79 -30.37
C VAL A 23 2.71 -4.55 -28.90
N PHE A 24 3.79 -4.45 -28.13
CA PHE A 24 3.70 -4.14 -26.72
C PHE A 24 3.13 -2.73 -26.54
N THR A 25 2.10 -2.62 -25.72
CA THR A 25 1.49 -1.32 -25.39
C THR A 25 2.46 -0.52 -24.54
N ILE A 26 2.88 0.64 -25.03
CA ILE A 26 3.65 1.64 -24.27
C ILE A 26 2.73 2.82 -23.99
N ASN A 27 2.56 3.15 -22.71
CA ASN A 27 1.75 4.28 -22.23
C ASN A 27 2.54 5.07 -21.16
N ASP A 28 1.91 6.08 -20.57
CA ASP A 28 2.58 6.94 -19.58
C ASP A 28 3.07 6.18 -18.33
N THR A 29 2.49 5.02 -18.01
CA THR A 29 2.86 4.21 -16.83
C THR A 29 4.17 3.45 -17.02
N ASN A 30 4.46 2.94 -18.24
CA ASN A 30 5.65 2.14 -18.52
C ASN A 30 6.65 2.77 -19.49
N ARG A 31 6.36 3.96 -20.05
CA ARG A 31 7.23 4.64 -21.04
C ARG A 31 8.66 4.80 -20.55
N ASP A 32 8.83 5.21 -19.30
CA ASP A 32 10.16 5.44 -18.70
C ASP A 32 10.97 4.15 -18.50
N TYR A 33 10.33 2.99 -18.59
CA TYR A 33 10.91 1.67 -18.35
C TYR A 33 10.99 0.84 -19.64
N GLN A 34 11.42 1.44 -20.75
CA GLN A 34 11.58 0.77 -22.05
C GLN A 34 13.03 0.76 -22.54
N ASP A 35 14.01 0.84 -21.63
CA ASP A 35 15.43 0.84 -21.99
C ASP A 35 15.78 -0.45 -22.77
N PRO A 36 16.28 -0.32 -24.02
CA PRO A 36 16.65 -1.49 -24.82
C PRO A 36 17.83 -2.29 -24.25
N LYS A 37 18.61 -1.70 -23.33
CA LYS A 37 19.75 -2.35 -22.67
C LYS A 37 19.38 -3.10 -21.40
N ALA A 38 18.15 -2.94 -20.91
CA ALA A 38 17.69 -3.67 -19.73
C ALA A 38 17.63 -5.18 -20.03
N ASP A 39 18.04 -5.97 -19.04
CA ASP A 39 18.18 -7.43 -19.11
C ASP A 39 17.03 -8.20 -18.46
N ILE A 40 16.14 -7.49 -17.75
CA ILE A 40 14.93 -8.06 -17.13
C ILE A 40 13.69 -7.39 -17.71
N THR A 41 12.68 -8.19 -18.03
CA THR A 41 11.32 -7.72 -18.29
C THR A 41 10.39 -8.16 -17.17
N LEU A 42 9.80 -7.21 -16.46
CA LEU A 42 8.68 -7.48 -15.56
C LEU A 42 7.37 -7.33 -16.33
N VAL A 43 6.45 -8.27 -16.17
CA VAL A 43 5.11 -8.23 -16.73
C VAL A 43 4.14 -8.08 -15.58
N SER A 44 3.46 -6.93 -15.47
CA SER A 44 2.46 -6.70 -14.43
C SER A 44 1.22 -7.57 -14.64
N SER A 45 0.39 -7.72 -13.61
CA SER A 45 -0.80 -8.58 -13.65
C SER A 45 -1.88 -8.15 -14.65
N ASP A 46 -1.81 -6.90 -15.12
CA ASP A 46 -2.64 -6.31 -16.18
C ASP A 46 -1.94 -6.31 -17.56
N GLY A 47 -0.80 -7.01 -17.68
CA GLY A 47 -0.13 -7.33 -18.95
C GLY A 47 0.85 -6.28 -19.47
N LEU A 48 1.10 -5.20 -18.71
CA LEU A 48 2.05 -4.17 -19.12
C LEU A 48 3.49 -4.60 -18.81
N ARG A 49 4.41 -4.29 -19.73
CA ARG A 49 5.81 -4.71 -19.63
C ARG A 49 6.71 -3.55 -19.21
N PHE A 50 7.62 -3.84 -18.28
CA PHE A 50 8.63 -2.93 -17.74
C PHE A 50 10.00 -3.56 -17.94
N LYS A 51 10.86 -2.88 -18.70
CA LYS A 51 12.25 -3.29 -18.90
C LYS A 51 13.12 -2.61 -17.85
N VAL A 52 13.78 -3.42 -17.05
CA VAL A 52 14.56 -2.97 -15.87
C VAL A 52 15.91 -3.66 -15.88
N HIS A 53 16.94 -2.96 -15.43
CA HIS A 53 18.27 -3.54 -15.25
C HIS A 53 18.34 -4.40 -13.99
N SER A 54 18.95 -5.58 -14.05
CA SER A 54 19.10 -6.52 -12.95
C SER A 54 19.76 -5.91 -11.71
N TYR A 55 20.67 -4.96 -11.88
CA TYR A 55 21.31 -4.28 -10.75
C TYR A 55 20.33 -3.47 -9.89
N VAL A 56 19.22 -2.99 -10.45
CA VAL A 56 18.19 -2.22 -9.73
C VAL A 56 17.43 -3.12 -8.76
N LEU A 57 17.07 -4.32 -9.22
CA LEU A 57 16.27 -5.28 -8.45
C LEU A 57 17.12 -6.29 -7.69
N LYS A 58 18.44 -6.35 -7.97
CA LYS A 58 19.37 -7.39 -7.52
C LYS A 58 18.85 -8.81 -7.76
N THR A 59 18.11 -9.00 -8.86
CA THR A 59 17.51 -10.28 -9.23
C THR A 59 18.07 -10.77 -10.56
N ALA A 60 17.89 -12.06 -10.84
CA ALA A 60 18.31 -12.70 -12.08
C ALA A 60 17.10 -13.28 -12.79
N GLY A 61 17.06 -13.15 -14.11
CA GLY A 61 15.96 -13.64 -14.94
C GLY A 61 15.85 -12.84 -16.22
N LYS A 62 15.11 -13.36 -17.21
CA LYS A 62 14.83 -12.63 -18.46
C LYS A 62 13.43 -12.01 -18.46
N GLU A 63 12.45 -12.75 -17.96
CA GLU A 63 11.06 -12.32 -17.89
C GLU A 63 10.44 -12.83 -16.59
N ILE A 64 9.77 -11.95 -15.86
CA ILE A 64 9.10 -12.25 -14.58
C ILE A 64 7.66 -11.79 -14.72
N GLU A 65 6.73 -12.73 -14.68
CA GLU A 65 5.30 -12.45 -14.74
C GLU A 65 4.73 -12.35 -13.32
N LEU A 66 4.06 -11.24 -13.06
CA LEU A 66 3.38 -10.95 -11.81
C LEU A 66 1.89 -11.28 -12.00
N THR A 67 1.29 -11.99 -11.05
CA THR A 67 -0.02 -12.64 -11.18
C THR A 67 -1.09 -12.09 -10.23
N ASP A 68 -0.68 -11.35 -9.19
CA ASP A 68 -1.58 -10.80 -8.18
C ASP A 68 -2.30 -9.54 -8.69
N LYS A 69 -3.55 -9.74 -9.10
CA LYS A 69 -4.35 -8.68 -9.72
C LYS A 69 -4.66 -7.50 -8.80
N LEU A 70 -4.41 -7.61 -7.49
CA LEU A 70 -4.65 -6.52 -6.56
C LEU A 70 -3.42 -5.61 -6.45
N ILE A 71 -2.27 -6.20 -6.13
CA ILE A 71 -1.07 -5.45 -5.77
C ILE A 71 0.03 -5.45 -6.83
N GLU A 72 -0.04 -6.31 -7.85
CA GLU A 72 0.97 -6.42 -8.93
C GLU A 72 0.54 -5.74 -10.24
N ARG A 73 -0.34 -4.73 -10.14
CA ARG A 73 -0.81 -3.94 -11.29
C ARG A 73 0.24 -2.93 -11.76
N SER A 74 0.11 -2.48 -13.01
CA SER A 74 1.04 -1.53 -13.63
C SER A 74 1.33 -0.28 -12.80
N PRO A 75 0.35 0.41 -12.19
CA PRO A 75 0.63 1.63 -11.43
C PRO A 75 1.48 1.36 -10.17
N VAL A 76 1.24 0.24 -9.50
CA VAL A 76 1.99 -0.17 -8.30
C VAL A 76 3.43 -0.47 -8.69
N LEU A 77 3.61 -1.25 -9.76
CA LEU A 77 4.93 -1.61 -10.25
C LEU A 77 5.72 -0.38 -10.74
N SER A 78 5.07 0.53 -11.45
CA SER A 78 5.68 1.78 -11.90
C SER A 78 6.17 2.62 -10.72
N LEU A 79 5.36 2.76 -9.66
CA LEU A 79 5.72 3.49 -8.44
C LEU A 79 6.83 2.79 -7.65
N PHE A 80 6.80 1.45 -7.57
CA PHE A 80 7.87 0.66 -6.95
C PHE A 80 9.21 0.89 -7.65
N LEU A 81 9.23 0.78 -8.99
CA LEU A 81 10.45 1.04 -9.77
C LEU A 81 10.91 2.48 -9.64
N TYR A 82 9.98 3.44 -9.63
CA TYR A 82 10.26 4.85 -9.43
C TYR A 82 11.07 5.07 -8.14
N LEU A 83 10.68 4.40 -7.06
CA LEU A 83 11.40 4.40 -5.79
C LEU A 83 12.74 3.66 -5.84
N CYS A 84 12.82 2.51 -6.50
CA CYS A 84 14.09 1.79 -6.67
C CYS A 84 15.14 2.62 -7.42
N HIS A 85 14.70 3.52 -8.30
CA HIS A 85 15.56 4.50 -8.98
C HIS A 85 15.91 5.74 -8.13
N GLY A 86 15.54 5.75 -6.84
CA GLY A 86 15.88 6.83 -5.90
C GLY A 86 15.11 8.13 -6.13
N LYS A 87 14.01 8.09 -6.87
CA LYS A 87 13.20 9.29 -7.12
C LYS A 87 12.29 9.60 -5.90
N PRO A 88 12.04 10.89 -5.59
CA PRO A 88 11.26 11.28 -4.42
C PRO A 88 9.77 10.99 -4.60
N MET A 89 9.11 10.47 -3.57
CA MET A 89 7.67 10.20 -3.66
C MET A 89 6.84 11.48 -3.67
N SER A 90 5.73 11.43 -4.41
CA SER A 90 4.73 12.49 -4.49
C SER A 90 3.77 12.46 -3.30
N PHE A 91 3.34 13.61 -2.84
CA PHE A 91 2.33 13.71 -1.79
C PHE A 91 1.03 12.97 -2.16
N PRO A 92 0.39 12.24 -1.23
CA PRO A 92 -0.91 11.62 -1.46
C PRO A 92 -2.03 12.68 -1.42
N SER A 93 -2.24 13.37 -2.53
CA SER A 93 -3.24 14.44 -2.64
C SER A 93 -4.69 13.95 -2.72
N GLU A 94 -4.90 12.68 -3.08
CA GLU A 94 -6.23 12.11 -3.34
C GLU A 94 -6.38 10.70 -2.75
N ASP A 95 -7.63 10.28 -2.49
CA ASP A 95 -7.98 8.94 -2.01
C ASP A 95 -7.42 7.83 -2.94
N THR A 96 -7.43 8.07 -4.24
CA THR A 96 -6.87 7.18 -5.27
C THR A 96 -5.36 6.97 -5.06
N THR A 97 -4.64 8.03 -4.70
CA THR A 97 -3.20 7.96 -4.39
C THR A 97 -2.96 7.18 -3.10
N LEU A 98 -3.82 7.31 -2.10
CA LEU A 98 -3.71 6.54 -0.86
C LEU A 98 -3.91 5.03 -1.09
N VAL A 99 -4.86 4.63 -1.94
CA VAL A 99 -5.04 3.23 -2.34
C VAL A 99 -3.77 2.69 -3.01
N LEU A 100 -3.17 3.48 -3.92
CA LEU A 100 -1.93 3.10 -4.59
C LEU A 100 -0.77 2.89 -3.60
N TYR A 101 -0.64 3.75 -2.58
CA TYR A 101 0.37 3.59 -1.54
C TYR A 101 0.14 2.34 -0.67
N ASN A 102 -1.11 2.04 -0.34
CA ASN A 102 -1.43 0.81 0.40
C ASN A 102 -1.08 -0.45 -0.42
N ASP A 103 -1.40 -0.45 -1.72
CA ASP A 103 -1.04 -1.54 -2.62
C ASP A 103 0.49 -1.67 -2.75
N LEU A 104 1.22 -0.56 -2.83
CA LEU A 104 2.68 -0.54 -2.84
C LEU A 104 3.28 -1.12 -1.55
N ILE A 105 2.73 -0.77 -0.37
CA ILE A 105 3.20 -1.32 0.90
C ILE A 105 3.01 -2.85 0.93
N LYS A 106 1.85 -3.33 0.51
CA LYS A 106 1.56 -4.78 0.40
C LYS A 106 2.50 -5.46 -0.60
N PHE A 107 2.75 -4.84 -1.75
CA PHE A 107 3.72 -5.30 -2.74
C PHE A 107 5.12 -5.38 -2.14
N ALA A 108 5.58 -4.33 -1.45
CA ALA A 108 6.90 -4.28 -0.84
C ALA A 108 7.07 -5.32 0.29
N HIS A 109 6.01 -5.62 1.05
CA HIS A 109 6.03 -6.74 2.00
C HIS A 109 6.13 -8.10 1.29
N LYS A 110 5.34 -8.32 0.23
CA LYS A 110 5.35 -9.58 -0.53
C LYS A 110 6.72 -9.91 -1.12
N TYR A 111 7.43 -8.89 -1.59
CA TYR A 111 8.75 -9.01 -2.21
C TYR A 111 9.91 -8.61 -1.28
N ASP A 112 9.68 -8.60 0.03
CA ASP A 112 10.69 -8.29 1.07
C ASP A 112 11.60 -7.12 0.71
N SER A 113 10.98 -5.95 0.52
CA SER A 113 11.63 -4.72 0.06
C SER A 113 11.72 -3.67 1.18
N PRO A 114 12.54 -3.89 2.22
CA PRO A 114 12.58 -3.02 3.41
C PRO A 114 12.97 -1.58 3.09
N ARG A 115 13.85 -1.36 2.10
CA ARG A 115 14.26 -0.01 1.68
C ARG A 115 13.09 0.82 1.16
N VAL A 116 12.15 0.20 0.45
CA VAL A 116 10.94 0.88 -0.03
C VAL A 116 10.05 1.25 1.14
N LEU A 117 9.85 0.34 2.09
CA LEU A 117 9.09 0.57 3.32
C LEU A 117 9.70 1.69 4.19
N GLU A 118 11.02 1.74 4.32
CA GLU A 118 11.75 2.80 5.04
C GLU A 118 11.63 4.17 4.35
N THR A 119 11.74 4.18 3.02
CA THR A 119 11.54 5.39 2.21
C THR A 119 10.11 5.91 2.37
N LEU A 120 9.13 5.01 2.35
CA LEU A 120 7.72 5.32 2.63
C LEU A 120 7.54 5.91 4.02
N THR A 121 8.06 5.23 5.05
CA THR A 121 7.98 5.69 6.44
C THR A 121 8.55 7.09 6.61
N THR A 122 9.73 7.35 6.04
CA THR A 122 10.41 8.65 6.10
C THR A 122 9.60 9.73 5.39
N SER A 123 9.03 9.41 4.24
CA SER A 123 8.23 10.36 3.47
C SER A 123 6.92 10.70 4.17
N VAL A 124 6.30 9.76 4.90
CA VAL A 124 5.09 10.08 5.69
C VAL A 124 5.39 11.11 6.77
N TYR A 125 6.51 10.98 7.49
CA TYR A 125 6.93 12.02 8.44
C TYR A 125 7.17 13.37 7.74
N ARG A 126 7.88 13.36 6.61
CA ARG A 126 8.14 14.58 5.83
C ARG A 126 6.84 15.24 5.37
N TRP A 127 5.93 14.50 4.76
CA TRP A 127 4.64 14.99 4.28
C TRP A 127 3.79 15.57 5.41
N HIS A 128 3.84 14.98 6.60
CA HIS A 128 3.14 15.54 7.74
C HIS A 128 3.73 16.89 8.16
N HIS A 129 5.05 16.99 8.30
CA HIS A 129 5.71 18.20 8.79
C HIS A 129 5.77 19.34 7.76
N GLU A 130 5.96 19.03 6.48
CA GLU A 130 6.20 20.03 5.43
C GLU A 130 4.95 20.33 4.60
N GLU A 131 4.06 19.35 4.45
CA GLU A 131 2.94 19.40 3.49
C GLU A 131 1.56 19.24 4.17
N ASN A 132 1.52 19.27 5.51
CA ASN A 132 0.31 19.15 6.33
C ASN A 132 -0.52 17.89 6.05
N LEU A 133 0.14 16.74 5.87
CA LEU A 133 -0.56 15.46 5.72
C LEU A 133 -1.48 15.21 6.93
N SER A 134 -2.76 14.94 6.65
CA SER A 134 -3.76 14.62 7.66
C SER A 134 -3.30 13.45 8.54
N LEU A 135 -3.45 13.60 9.86
CA LEU A 135 -3.10 12.57 10.82
C LEU A 135 -3.90 11.27 10.62
N TRP A 136 -5.08 11.32 9.97
CA TRP A 136 -5.82 10.10 9.57
C TRP A 136 -4.98 9.28 8.61
N ILE A 137 -4.40 9.95 7.61
CA ILE A 137 -3.60 9.32 6.58
C ILE A 137 -2.30 8.81 7.19
N VAL A 138 -1.69 9.58 8.10
CA VAL A 138 -0.51 9.14 8.87
C VAL A 138 -0.81 7.87 9.68
N LEU A 139 -1.95 7.83 10.38
CA LEU A 139 -2.40 6.66 11.13
C LEU A 139 -2.61 5.45 10.22
N HIS A 140 -3.37 5.63 9.14
CA HIS A 140 -3.70 4.56 8.18
C HIS A 140 -2.45 3.98 7.51
N LEU A 141 -1.54 4.84 7.05
CA LEU A 141 -0.25 4.41 6.50
C LEU A 141 0.63 3.75 7.57
N GLY A 142 0.65 4.27 8.80
CA GLY A 142 1.41 3.68 9.91
C GLY A 142 0.94 2.26 10.26
N LEU A 143 -0.36 2.00 10.22
CA LEU A 143 -0.94 0.67 10.42
C LEU A 143 -0.56 -0.27 9.28
N THR A 144 -0.63 0.21 8.04
CA THR A 144 -0.32 -0.60 6.86
C THR A 144 1.18 -0.90 6.76
N LEU A 145 2.04 0.08 7.09
CA LEU A 145 3.50 -0.05 7.17
C LEU A 145 3.98 -0.87 8.36
N GLN A 146 3.08 -1.17 9.30
CA GLN A 146 3.41 -1.83 10.57
C GLN A 146 4.56 -1.09 11.28
N LYS A 147 4.34 0.20 11.54
CA LYS A 147 5.29 1.06 12.28
C LYS A 147 4.62 1.59 13.56
N PRO A 148 4.83 0.93 14.73
CA PRO A 148 4.13 1.31 15.95
C PRO A 148 4.34 2.77 16.34
N LYS A 149 5.56 3.28 16.13
CA LYS A 149 5.91 4.68 16.43
C LYS A 149 5.12 5.67 15.58
N LEU A 150 4.85 5.36 14.32
CA LEU A 150 4.09 6.23 13.42
C LEU A 150 2.59 6.23 13.78
N VAL A 151 2.06 5.05 14.15
CA VAL A 151 0.70 4.89 14.68
C VAL A 151 0.52 5.70 15.96
N ALA A 152 1.41 5.52 16.94
CA ALA A 152 1.39 6.25 18.21
C ALA A 152 1.56 7.76 18.03
N PHE A 153 2.42 8.18 17.10
CA PHE A 153 2.54 9.58 16.70
C PHE A 153 1.19 10.12 16.22
N ALA A 154 0.54 9.46 15.28
CA ALA A 154 -0.74 9.92 14.74
C ALA A 154 -1.83 10.01 15.83
N ILE A 155 -1.90 9.02 16.73
CA ILE A 155 -2.82 9.00 17.86
C ILE A 155 -2.55 10.18 18.79
N ARG A 156 -1.29 10.41 19.19
CA ARG A 156 -0.93 11.46 20.16
C ARG A 156 -1.34 12.86 19.68
N TYR A 157 -1.15 13.14 18.40
CA TYR A 157 -1.47 14.46 17.83
C TYR A 157 -2.91 14.59 17.32
N SER A 158 -3.73 13.56 17.54
CA SER A 158 -5.03 13.43 16.89
C SER A 158 -6.13 14.41 17.36
N MET A 159 -5.85 15.20 18.42
CA MET A 159 -6.67 16.28 19.00
C MET A 159 -8.18 16.20 18.70
N HIS A 160 -8.94 15.40 19.46
CA HIS A 160 -10.41 15.28 19.38
C HIS A 160 -11.00 15.17 17.95
N SER A 161 -10.21 14.72 16.97
CA SER A 161 -10.68 14.65 15.59
C SER A 161 -11.77 13.59 15.48
N SER A 162 -12.78 13.91 14.68
CA SER A 162 -13.94 13.05 14.47
C SER A 162 -14.19 12.86 12.98
N TRP A 163 -14.94 11.82 12.66
CA TRP A 163 -15.31 11.55 11.28
C TRP A 163 -16.23 12.65 10.73
N HIS A 164 -15.74 13.37 9.72
CA HIS A 164 -16.50 14.43 9.07
C HIS A 164 -17.47 13.87 8.02
N ILE A 165 -18.63 14.50 7.91
CA ILE A 165 -19.57 14.28 6.80
C ILE A 165 -19.21 15.26 5.69
N LYS A 166 -19.36 14.83 4.43
CA LYS A 166 -19.24 15.73 3.28
C LYS A 166 -20.21 16.90 3.44
N GLU A 167 -19.74 18.12 3.22
CA GLU A 167 -20.54 19.35 3.39
C GLU A 167 -21.83 19.34 2.55
N LYS A 168 -21.79 18.69 1.39
CA LYS A 168 -22.90 18.61 0.44
C LYS A 168 -23.85 17.42 0.65
N ALA A 169 -23.71 16.67 1.75
CA ALA A 169 -24.57 15.52 2.03
C ALA A 169 -26.00 15.95 2.37
N THR A 170 -27.00 15.17 1.94
CA THR A 170 -28.41 15.39 2.32
C THR A 170 -28.63 15.11 3.81
N GLU A 171 -29.76 15.56 4.38
CA GLU A 171 -30.09 15.24 5.77
C GLU A 171 -30.28 13.74 5.99
N GLU A 172 -30.87 13.02 5.05
CA GLU A 172 -30.99 11.56 5.09
C GLU A 172 -29.62 10.88 5.10
N GLU A 173 -28.69 11.37 4.30
CA GLU A 173 -27.31 10.88 4.27
C GLU A 173 -26.58 11.16 5.58
N LYS A 174 -26.78 12.35 6.17
CA LYS A 174 -26.20 12.70 7.48
C LYS A 174 -26.74 11.81 8.59
N VAL A 175 -28.05 11.57 8.62
CA VAL A 175 -28.69 10.67 9.60
C VAL A 175 -28.13 9.25 9.44
N LYS A 176 -28.02 8.76 8.21
CA LYS A 176 -27.45 7.45 7.94
C LYS A 176 -25.97 7.35 8.35
N ALA A 177 -25.16 8.36 8.05
CA ALA A 177 -23.73 8.39 8.37
C ALA A 177 -23.46 8.42 9.88
N ARG A 178 -24.38 8.98 10.67
CA ARG A 178 -24.30 9.02 12.14
C ARG A 178 -24.86 7.76 12.81
N ASN A 179 -25.55 6.89 12.07
CA ASN A 179 -26.14 5.67 12.63
C ASN A 179 -25.10 4.53 12.62
N PRO A 180 -24.54 4.13 13.79
CA PRO A 180 -23.48 3.12 13.86
C PRO A 180 -23.95 1.72 13.41
N VAL A 181 -25.25 1.45 13.44
CA VAL A 181 -25.83 0.16 13.02
C VAL A 181 -26.23 0.19 11.54
N GLY A 182 -26.48 1.38 10.99
CA GLY A 182 -26.99 1.58 9.63
C GLY A 182 -25.92 1.89 8.58
N THR A 183 -24.65 2.01 8.97
CA THR A 183 -23.54 2.37 8.07
C THR A 183 -22.46 1.28 8.06
N VAL A 184 -21.86 1.07 6.88
CA VAL A 184 -20.64 0.25 6.71
C VAL A 184 -19.39 1.12 6.54
N GLY A 185 -19.59 2.44 6.39
CA GLY A 185 -18.55 3.46 6.35
C GLY A 185 -18.15 3.90 7.76
N ASN A 186 -17.32 4.93 7.85
CA ASN A 186 -17.01 5.52 9.15
C ASN A 186 -18.25 6.19 9.76
N VAL A 187 -18.41 6.12 11.08
CA VAL A 187 -19.54 6.71 11.80
C VAL A 187 -19.25 8.18 12.07
N ALA A 188 -20.01 9.05 11.42
CA ALA A 188 -19.79 10.48 11.46
C ALA A 188 -20.00 11.10 12.85
N GLY A 189 -19.18 12.08 13.19
CA GLY A 189 -19.20 12.79 14.48
C GLY A 189 -18.60 12.01 15.65
N VAL A 190 -18.23 10.75 15.44
CA VAL A 190 -17.52 9.95 16.43
C VAL A 190 -16.01 10.16 16.27
N SER A 191 -15.28 10.13 17.39
CA SER A 191 -13.82 10.17 17.38
C SER A 191 -13.27 9.05 16.50
N TRP A 192 -12.29 9.37 15.66
CA TRP A 192 -11.54 8.33 14.94
C TRP A 192 -10.68 7.43 15.85
N LEU A 193 -10.52 7.74 17.13
CA LEU A 193 -9.90 6.84 18.12
C LEU A 193 -10.89 5.79 18.64
N ASP A 194 -12.19 6.02 18.43
CA ASP A 194 -13.19 4.97 18.63
C ASP A 194 -13.15 4.03 17.42
N PHE A 195 -12.42 2.93 17.58
CA PHE A 195 -12.24 1.93 16.52
C PHE A 195 -13.55 1.22 16.13
N SER A 196 -14.60 1.31 16.94
CA SER A 196 -15.94 0.81 16.57
C SER A 196 -16.62 1.67 15.52
N ALA A 197 -16.20 2.93 15.37
CA ALA A 197 -16.68 3.87 14.36
C ALA A 197 -15.98 3.74 13.01
N TRP A 198 -15.06 2.79 12.85
CA TRP A 198 -14.31 2.62 11.60
C TRP A 198 -15.12 1.86 10.55
N SER A 199 -14.91 2.22 9.29
CA SER A 199 -15.47 1.47 8.17
C SER A 199 -14.99 0.02 8.18
N LEU A 200 -15.82 -0.89 7.69
CA LEU A 200 -15.46 -2.30 7.56
C LEU A 200 -14.21 -2.47 6.67
N SER A 201 -14.04 -1.63 5.66
CA SER A 201 -12.88 -1.65 4.78
C SER A 201 -11.60 -1.30 5.54
N THR A 202 -11.63 -0.22 6.32
CA THR A 202 -10.51 0.17 7.19
C THR A 202 -10.18 -0.97 8.14
N PHE A 203 -11.18 -1.50 8.86
CA PHE A 203 -11.01 -2.54 9.85
C PHE A 203 -10.32 -3.80 9.28
N LYS A 204 -10.71 -4.22 8.08
CA LYS A 204 -10.12 -5.38 7.39
C LYS A 204 -8.67 -5.20 6.95
N ASN A 205 -8.21 -3.96 6.79
CA ASN A 205 -6.84 -3.67 6.36
C ASN A 205 -5.86 -3.51 7.54
N VAL A 206 -6.34 -3.52 8.79
CA VAL A 206 -5.47 -3.42 9.97
C VAL A 206 -4.94 -4.81 10.33
N PRO A 207 -3.62 -4.98 10.53
CA PRO A 207 -3.07 -6.21 11.09
C PRO A 207 -3.71 -6.54 12.45
N THR A 208 -3.98 -7.82 12.69
CA THR A 208 -4.71 -8.27 13.89
C THR A 208 -4.04 -7.83 15.19
N ASP A 209 -2.71 -7.88 15.25
CA ASP A 209 -1.92 -7.50 16.42
C ASP A 209 -2.05 -5.99 16.73
N TYR A 210 -2.04 -5.16 15.69
CA TYR A 210 -2.25 -3.72 15.82
C TYR A 210 -3.68 -3.42 16.28
N MET A 211 -4.68 -4.07 15.69
CA MET A 211 -6.08 -3.91 16.10
C MET A 211 -6.27 -4.31 17.57
N PHE A 212 -5.68 -5.43 17.99
CA PHE A 212 -5.71 -5.89 19.38
C PHE A 212 -5.08 -4.86 20.34
N ALA A 213 -3.90 -4.35 20.00
CA ALA A 213 -3.20 -3.35 20.80
C ALA A 213 -4.00 -2.04 20.90
N LEU A 214 -4.54 -1.56 19.78
CA LEU A 214 -5.37 -0.36 19.71
C LEU A 214 -6.62 -0.46 20.59
N LEU A 215 -7.39 -1.55 20.46
CA LEU A 215 -8.61 -1.76 21.25
C LEU A 215 -8.34 -1.78 22.76
N ARG A 216 -7.24 -2.42 23.18
CA ARG A 216 -6.83 -2.46 24.59
C ARG A 216 -6.32 -1.11 25.09
N ALA A 217 -5.53 -0.42 24.27
CA ALA A 217 -5.02 0.91 24.59
C ALA A 217 -6.16 1.92 24.75
N TYR A 218 -7.15 1.89 23.85
CA TYR A 218 -8.34 2.74 23.96
C TYR A 218 -9.19 2.41 25.17
N LYS A 219 -9.40 1.13 25.49
CA LYS A 219 -10.10 0.74 26.73
C LYS A 219 -9.42 1.28 27.99
N HIS A 220 -8.09 1.46 27.97
CA HIS A 220 -7.32 1.99 29.09
C HIS A 220 -7.28 3.52 29.12
N GLY A 221 -7.02 4.16 27.97
CA GLY A 221 -6.83 5.62 27.87
C GLY A 221 -8.11 6.41 27.63
N GLY A 222 -9.18 5.78 27.13
CA GLY A 222 -10.42 6.44 26.73
C GLY A 222 -10.16 7.52 25.68
N ASP A 223 -10.66 8.73 25.94
CA ASP A 223 -10.52 9.89 25.06
C ASP A 223 -9.16 10.62 25.19
N ASP A 224 -8.27 10.17 26.09
CA ASP A 224 -6.94 10.76 26.29
C ASP A 224 -5.94 10.20 25.26
N PRO A 225 -5.59 10.95 24.19
CA PRO A 225 -4.79 10.41 23.10
C PRO A 225 -3.35 10.08 23.53
N GLU A 226 -2.81 10.75 24.55
CA GLU A 226 -1.48 10.45 25.06
C GLU A 226 -1.47 9.08 25.75
N LYS A 227 -2.44 8.83 26.63
CA LYS A 227 -2.58 7.52 27.29
C LYS A 227 -2.85 6.39 26.30
N VAL A 228 -3.66 6.64 25.26
CA VAL A 228 -3.91 5.65 24.21
C VAL A 228 -2.63 5.37 23.41
N ALA A 229 -1.87 6.41 23.02
CA ALA A 229 -0.62 6.22 22.28
C ALA A 229 0.44 5.45 23.09
N ASP A 230 0.60 5.79 24.37
CA ASP A 230 1.57 5.12 25.26
C ASP A 230 1.15 3.68 25.57
N GLY A 231 -0.14 3.47 25.86
CA GLY A 231 -0.70 2.13 26.06
C GLY A 231 -0.54 1.24 24.83
N PHE A 232 -0.74 1.80 23.63
CA PHE A 232 -0.53 1.09 22.37
C PHE A 232 0.93 0.67 22.22
N LEU A 233 1.89 1.59 22.37
CA LEU A 233 3.32 1.27 22.27
C LEU A 233 3.76 0.23 23.30
N GLN A 234 3.27 0.32 24.53
CA GLN A 234 3.59 -0.66 25.57
C GLN A 234 3.12 -2.06 25.16
N ILE A 235 1.88 -2.20 24.66
CA ILE A 235 1.36 -3.50 24.22
C ILE A 235 2.14 -4.04 23.04
N MET A 236 2.44 -3.21 22.03
CA MET A 236 3.26 -3.63 20.88
C MET A 236 4.63 -4.14 21.32
N LYS A 237 5.28 -3.46 22.27
CA LYS A 237 6.56 -3.89 22.85
C LYS A 237 6.46 -5.25 23.55
N GLU A 238 5.39 -5.50 24.32
CA GLU A 238 5.16 -6.81 24.97
C GLU A 238 4.90 -7.93 23.95
N MET A 239 4.43 -7.59 22.75
CA MET A 239 4.23 -8.53 21.64
C MET A 239 5.50 -8.77 20.81
N GLY A 240 6.60 -8.06 21.09
CA GLY A 240 7.89 -8.22 20.43
C GLY A 240 8.15 -7.27 19.25
N GLU A 241 7.40 -6.16 19.16
CA GLU A 241 7.50 -5.14 18.11
C GLU A 241 8.24 -3.86 18.56
#